data_AF-A0A444MCV7-F1
#
_entry.id   AF-A0A444MCV7-F1
#
_cell.length_a   1.000
_cell.length_b   1.000
_cell.length_c   1.000
_cell.angle_alpha   90.00
_cell.angle_beta   90.00
_cell.angle_gamma   90.00
#
_symmetry.space_group_name_H-M   'P 1'
#
loop_
_entity.id
_entity.type
_entity.pdbx_description
1 polymer ?
#
loop_
_entity_poly.entity_id
_entity_poly.type
_entity_poly.pdbx_seq_one_letter_code
_entity_poly.pdbx_strand_id
1 'polypeptide(L)'
;MTTGLILWLALTWAQIALALAACFSFLRLWKGPRAQDRVIGLDTLYFCAMLMLVVTGARLGTPFFYEASMVIGVVGFVATVTAAKFLLRGEVIE
;
A
#
# COMPACT_ATOMS: atom_id res chain seq x y z
N MET A 1 -25.79 -20.38 -3.49
CA MET A 1 -25.33 -19.01 -3.18
C MET A 1 -25.11 -18.29 -4.50
N THR A 2 -25.72 -17.12 -4.70
CA THR A 2 -25.57 -16.36 -5.95
C THR A 2 -24.13 -15.86 -6.08
N THR A 3 -23.53 -15.98 -7.26
CA THR A 3 -22.14 -15.59 -7.53
C THR A 3 -21.85 -14.13 -7.14
N GLY A 4 -22.82 -13.23 -7.33
CA GLY A 4 -22.72 -11.83 -6.91
C GLY A 4 -22.56 -11.65 -5.39
N LEU A 5 -23.19 -12.49 -4.58
CA LEU A 5 -23.07 -12.42 -3.11
C LEU A 5 -21.66 -12.81 -2.66
N ILE A 6 -21.07 -13.82 -3.29
CA ILE A 6 -19.70 -14.28 -2.99
C ILE A 6 -18.69 -13.17 -3.31
N LEU A 7 -18.79 -12.54 -4.49
CA LEU A 7 -17.91 -11.44 -4.89
C LEU A 7 -18.04 -10.24 -3.94
N TRP A 8 -19.26 -9.87 -3.57
CA TRP A 8 -19.50 -8.76 -2.67
C TRP A 8 -18.91 -8.99 -1.27
N LEU A 9 -19.07 -10.20 -0.71
CA LEU A 9 -18.46 -10.60 0.56
C LEU A 9 -16.93 -10.60 0.47
N ALA A 10 -16.35 -11.19 -0.59
CA ALA A 10 -14.91 -11.25 -0.79
C ALA A 10 -14.28 -9.85 -0.88
N LEU A 11 -14.86 -8.94 -1.65
CA LEU A 11 -14.38 -7.56 -1.77
C LEU A 11 -14.51 -6.79 -0.45
N THR A 12 -15.57 -7.01 0.32
CA THR A 12 -15.75 -6.36 1.63
C THR A 12 -14.71 -6.85 2.62
N TRP A 13 -14.47 -8.16 2.64
CA TRP A 13 -13.44 -8.75 3.48
C TRP A 13 -12.05 -8.25 3.11
N ALA A 14 -11.74 -8.17 1.81
CA ALA A 14 -10.48 -7.63 1.32
C ALA A 14 -10.25 -6.19 1.76
N GLN A 15 -11.26 -5.31 1.68
CA GLN A 15 -11.15 -3.92 2.16
C GLN A 15 -10.89 -3.84 3.66
N ILE A 16 -11.58 -4.66 4.47
CA ILE A 16 -11.38 -4.68 5.93
C ILE A 16 -9.97 -5.18 6.27
N ALA A 17 -9.53 -6.28 5.64
CA ALA A 17 -8.20 -6.83 5.86
C ALA A 17 -7.09 -5.83 5.47
N LEU A 18 -7.25 -5.13 4.34
CA LEU A 18 -6.31 -4.09 3.90
C LEU A 18 -6.32 -2.88 4.83
N ALA A 19 -7.47 -2.45 5.34
CA ALA A 19 -7.55 -1.38 6.32
C ALA A 19 -6.83 -1.74 7.64
N LEU A 20 -6.98 -2.99 8.10
CA LEU A 20 -6.25 -3.49 9.27
C LEU A 20 -4.74 -3.57 9.01
N ALA A 21 -4.32 -4.06 7.84
CA ALA A 21 -2.91 -4.08 7.44
C ALA A 21 -2.31 -2.66 7.34
N ALA A 22 -3.08 -1.70 6.83
CA ALA A 22 -2.70 -0.28 6.79
C ALA A 22 -2.53 0.28 8.21
N CYS A 23 -3.42 -0.07 9.15
CA CYS A 23 -3.29 0.33 10.54
C CYS A 23 -2.02 -0.25 11.19
N PHE A 24 -1.74 -1.54 11.00
CA PHE A 24 -0.54 -2.17 11.55
C PHE A 24 0.76 -1.64 10.94
N SER A 25 0.78 -1.40 9.63
CA SER A 25 1.93 -0.77 8.96
C SER A 25 2.15 0.67 9.44
N PHE A 26 1.09 1.44 9.66
CA PHE A 26 1.18 2.77 10.25
C PHE A 26 1.72 2.74 11.68
N LEU A 27 1.28 1.79 12.50
CA LEU A 27 1.84 1.61 13.85
C LEU A 27 3.34 1.29 13.82
N ARG A 28 3.79 0.45 12.87
CA ARG A 28 5.22 0.14 12.67
C ARG A 28 6.00 1.36 12.16
N LEU A 29 5.41 2.15 11.26
CA LEU A 29 5.99 3.39 10.76
C LEU A 29 6.25 4.39 11.90
N TRP A 30 5.29 4.54 12.83
CA TRP A 30 5.42 5.47 13.94
C TRP A 30 6.35 4.93 15.04
N LYS A 31 6.15 3.70 15.52
CA LYS A 31 6.88 3.13 16.67
C LYS A 31 8.16 2.38 16.29
N GLY A 32 8.56 2.39 15.02
CA GLY A 32 9.77 1.70 14.55
C GLY A 32 11.04 2.22 15.27
N PRO A 33 11.83 1.36 15.92
CA PRO A 33 13.03 1.76 16.67
C PRO A 33 14.19 2.16 15.75
N ARG A 34 14.31 1.52 14.58
CA ARG A 34 15.32 1.83 13.56
C ARG A 34 14.69 2.57 12.39
N ALA A 35 15.47 3.44 11.73
CA ALA A 35 15.02 4.14 10.53
C ALA A 35 14.62 3.17 9.41
N GLN A 36 15.34 2.04 9.28
CA GLN A 36 15.02 0.97 8.33
C GLN A 36 13.63 0.35 8.56
N ASP A 37 13.25 0.11 9.82
CA ASP A 37 11.92 -0.43 10.15
C ASP A 37 10.80 0.52 9.75
N ARG A 38 11.04 1.84 9.85
CA ARG A 38 10.10 2.86 9.44
C ARG A 38 9.94 2.90 7.92
N VAL A 39 11.04 2.80 7.17
CA VAL A 39 10.98 2.74 5.70
C VAL A 39 10.20 1.51 5.22
N ILE A 40 10.41 0.34 5.84
CA ILE A 40 9.64 -0.87 5.52
C ILE A 40 8.15 -0.69 5.88
N GLY A 41 7.86 -0.04 7.01
CA GLY A 41 6.49 0.33 7.37
C GLY A 41 5.83 1.24 6.34
N LEU A 42 6.57 2.22 5.81
CA LEU A 42 6.11 3.13 4.76
C LEU A 42 5.87 2.40 3.43
N ASP A 43 6.78 1.53 3.01
CA ASP A 43 6.64 0.70 1.81
C ASP A 43 5.37 -0.16 1.88
N THR A 44 5.16 -0.82 3.03
CA THR A 44 3.97 -1.64 3.26
C THR A 44 2.68 -0.80 3.23
N LEU A 45 2.73 0.44 3.73
CA LEU A 45 1.59 1.36 3.71
C LEU A 45 1.23 1.79 2.27
N TYR A 46 2.22 2.07 1.42
CA TYR A 46 2.00 2.35 0.00
C TYR A 46 1.35 1.17 -0.72
N PHE A 47 1.82 -0.05 -0.47
CA PHE A 47 1.20 -1.27 -1.01
C PHE A 47 -0.24 -1.45 -0.54
N CYS A 48 -0.52 -1.22 0.75
CA CYS A 48 -1.89 -1.29 1.28
C CYS A 48 -2.79 -0.26 0.57
N ALA A 49 -2.33 0.99 0.40
CA ALA A 49 -3.07 2.03 -0.30
C ALA A 49 -3.33 1.67 -1.77
N MET A 50 -2.32 1.19 -2.49
CA MET A 50 -2.43 0.73 -3.87
C MET A 50 -3.51 -0.37 -4.00
N LEU A 51 -3.44 -1.40 -3.16
CA LEU A 51 -4.41 -2.49 -3.18
C LEU A 51 -5.82 -2.04 -2.76
N MET A 52 -5.92 -1.07 -1.85
CA MET A 52 -7.21 -0.47 -1.45
C MET A 52 -7.91 0.17 -2.66
N LEU A 53 -7.15 0.86 -3.53
CA LEU A 53 -7.68 1.43 -4.77
C LEU A 53 -8.09 0.33 -5.75
N VAL A 54 -7.29 -0.73 -5.91
CA VAL A 54 -7.62 -1.87 -6.80
C VAL A 54 -8.95 -2.53 -6.38
N VAL A 55 -9.12 -2.81 -5.09
CA VAL A 55 -10.36 -3.45 -4.58
C VAL A 55 -11.55 -2.51 -4.69
N THR A 56 -11.34 -1.21 -4.49
CA THR A 56 -12.38 -0.19 -4.70
C THR A 56 -12.77 -0.09 -6.18
N GLY A 57 -11.81 -0.10 -7.10
CA GLY A 57 -12.03 -0.14 -8.54
C GLY A 57 -12.83 -1.37 -8.97
N ALA A 58 -12.50 -2.54 -8.41
CA ALA A 58 -13.24 -3.78 -8.66
C ALA A 58 -14.69 -3.71 -8.17
N ARG A 59 -14.97 -2.98 -7.08
CA ARG A 59 -16.34 -2.80 -6.55
C ARG A 59 -17.15 -1.80 -7.38
N LEU A 60 -16.53 -0.70 -7.80
CA LEU A 60 -17.22 0.36 -8.57
C LEU A 60 -17.30 0.04 -10.08
N GLY A 61 -16.49 -0.90 -10.57
CA GLY A 61 -16.48 -1.28 -11.98
C GLY A 61 -15.84 -0.22 -12.90
N THR A 62 -15.05 0.70 -12.35
CA THR A 62 -14.45 1.81 -13.09
C THR A 62 -12.94 1.63 -13.26
N PRO A 63 -12.37 1.89 -14.45
CA PRO A 63 -10.94 1.72 -14.71
C PRO A 63 -10.06 2.76 -13.98
N PHE A 64 -10.61 3.92 -13.63
CA PHE A 64 -9.88 5.05 -13.06
C PHE A 64 -9.03 4.70 -11.81
N PHE A 65 -9.56 3.86 -10.92
CA PHE A 65 -8.84 3.47 -9.70
C PHE A 65 -7.63 2.57 -9.98
N TYR A 66 -7.62 1.85 -11.11
CA TYR A 66 -6.48 1.04 -11.50
C TYR A 66 -5.31 1.92 -11.98
N GLU A 67 -5.60 2.96 -12.76
CA GLU A 67 -4.58 3.94 -13.17
C GLU A 67 -3.97 4.64 -11.95
N ALA A 68 -4.80 5.10 -11.02
CA ALA A 68 -4.34 5.70 -9.77
C ALA A 68 -3.47 4.72 -8.94
N SER A 69 -3.85 3.44 -8.90
CA SER A 69 -3.07 2.41 -8.19
C SER A 69 -1.67 2.19 -8.82
N MET A 70 -1.57 2.20 -10.15
CA MET A 70 -0.28 2.07 -10.84
C MET A 70 0.64 3.25 -10.53
N VAL A 71 0.11 4.47 -10.51
CA VAL A 71 0.87 5.67 -10.14
C VAL A 71 1.39 5.56 -8.71
N ILE A 72 0.55 5.14 -7.75
CA ILE A 72 0.99 4.93 -6.36
C ILE A 72 2.07 3.85 -6.29
N GLY A 73 1.95 2.77 -7.04
CA GLY A 73 2.95 1.69 -7.07
C GLY A 73 4.33 2.19 -7.52
N VAL A 74 4.39 2.96 -8.60
CA VAL A 74 5.65 3.53 -9.11
C VAL A 74 6.23 4.55 -8.13
N VAL A 75 5.42 5.47 -7.63
CA VAL A 75 5.87 6.50 -6.68
C VAL A 75 6.34 5.89 -5.37
N GLY A 76 5.60 4.90 -4.84
CA GLY A 76 5.94 4.17 -3.63
C GLY A 76 7.29 3.45 -3.76
N PHE A 77 7.53 2.77 -4.87
CA PHE A 77 8.80 2.13 -5.16
C PHE A 77 9.97 3.13 -5.22
N VAL A 78 9.80 4.25 -5.94
CA VAL A 78 10.84 5.28 -6.03
C VAL A 78 11.14 5.89 -4.66
N ALA A 79 10.13 6.15 -3.85
CA ALA A 79 10.28 6.67 -2.49
C ALA A 79 11.10 5.72 -1.61
N THR A 80 10.86 4.41 -1.70
CA THR A 80 11.53 3.42 -0.83
C THR A 80 12.95 3.13 -1.28
N VAL A 81 13.21 3.07 -2.60
CA VAL A 81 14.58 3.00 -3.15
C VAL A 81 15.40 4.22 -2.74
N THR A 82 14.80 5.42 -2.82
CA THR A 82 15.47 6.67 -2.44
C THR A 82 15.81 6.69 -0.95
N ALA A 83 14.85 6.30 -0.10
CA ALA A 83 15.08 6.17 1.34
C ALA A 83 16.15 5.13 1.67
N ALA A 84 16.17 3.98 0.98
CA ALA A 84 17.18 2.95 1.17
C ALA A 84 18.58 3.43 0.77
N LYS A 85 18.72 4.12 -0.37
CA LYS A 85 19.99 4.74 -0.78
C LYS A 85 20.50 5.73 0.26
N PHE A 86 19.63 6.64 0.71
CA PHE A 86 19.97 7.62 1.74
C PHE A 86 20.46 6.95 3.03
N LEU A 87 19.80 5.89 3.49
CA LEU A 87 20.21 5.16 4.70
C LEU A 87 21.54 4.43 4.56
N LEU A 88 21.92 4.00 3.35
CA LEU A 88 23.17 3.27 3.10
C LEU A 88 24.36 4.19 2.88
N ARG A 89 24.19 5.30 2.15
CA ARG A 89 25.29 6.16 1.70
C ARG A 89 25.29 7.57 2.30
N GLY A 90 24.22 7.99 2.97
CA GLY A 90 24.04 9.36 3.47
C GLY A 90 23.65 10.38 2.39
N GLU A 91 23.75 10.00 1.10
CA GLU A 91 23.42 10.84 -0.05
C GLU A 91 22.52 10.07 -1.03
N VAL A 92 21.62 10.79 -1.71
CA VAL A 92 20.68 10.19 -2.67
C VAL A 92 21.23 10.22 -4.10
N ILE A 93 21.98 11.27 -4.44
CA ILE A 93 22.51 11.57 -5.77
C ILE A 93 24.00 11.83 -5.60
N GLU A 94 24.82 11.08 -6.35
CA GLU A 94 26.26 11.33 -6.55
C GLU A 94 26.47 12.32 -7.71
#